data_AF-A0A1L3MTG3-F1
#
_entry.id   AF-A0A1L3MTG3-F1
#
_cell.length_a   1.000
_cell.length_b   1.000
_cell.length_c   1.000
_cell.angle_alpha   90.00
_cell.angle_beta   90.00
_cell.angle_gamma   90.00
#
_symmetry.space_group_name_H-M   'P 1'
#
loop_
_entity.id
_entity.type
_entity.pdbx_description
1 polymer ?
#
loop_
_entity_poly.entity_id
_entity_poly.type
_entity_poly.pdbx_seq_one_letter_code
_entity_poly.pdbx_strand_id
1 'polypeptide(L)'
;MEANKRLYQYMFNQTWELTEEWYNSLDKSDPTGIYSTNDPKVIQYLKEENHEFHKRFCLLFLENDRDALENFQDWITGIAKDDNHLKTPIHYIFREFFRTQEQYLIHFQRFVTEFGEEFSEEIINDWRNLIIHAFSLVMTKFSEEHDKYSQMRLIAQQEMIKELSSPVISLNKSTAVLPLVGDIDTDRARYIMENTLSQCAKKNIEHLFIDLSGVVMIDTMVAQQIFQIIESLGLLGVQTTLSGIRPEIAQTAIQLGISFEKVSITSTLEKAIENAN
;
A
#
# COMPACT_ATOMS: atom_id res chain seq x y z
N MET A 1 -38.32 19.77 11.06
CA MET A 1 -37.59 20.56 10.04
C MET A 1 -36.98 21.84 10.63
N GLU A 2 -37.72 22.66 11.37
CA GLU A 2 -37.15 23.89 11.98
C GLU A 2 -36.14 23.63 13.10
N ALA A 3 -36.43 22.65 13.97
CA ALA A 3 -35.51 22.19 15.01
C ALA A 3 -34.15 21.75 14.44
N ASN A 4 -34.18 20.90 13.42
CA ASN A 4 -32.98 20.41 12.70
C ASN A 4 -32.16 21.54 12.08
N LYS A 5 -32.81 22.53 11.47
CA LYS A 5 -32.14 23.71 10.91
C LYS A 5 -31.41 24.52 11.98
N ARG A 6 -31.99 24.65 13.18
CA ARG A 6 -31.35 25.37 14.28
C ARG A 6 -30.12 24.64 14.80
N LEU A 7 -30.20 23.32 15.01
CA LEU A 7 -29.04 22.51 15.39
C LEU A 7 -27.95 22.57 14.31
N TYR A 8 -28.34 22.43 13.03
CA TYR A 8 -27.42 22.60 11.89
C TYR A 8 -26.71 23.94 11.94
N GLN A 9 -27.43 25.06 12.04
CA GLN A 9 -26.83 26.40 12.07
C GLN A 9 -25.88 26.59 13.27
N TYR A 10 -26.30 26.12 14.45
CA TYR A 10 -25.48 26.19 15.66
C TYR A 10 -24.16 25.44 15.48
N MET A 11 -24.21 24.19 15.03
CA MET A 11 -23.01 23.36 14.84
C MET A 11 -22.15 23.86 13.66
N PHE A 12 -22.79 24.25 12.55
CA PHE A 12 -22.10 24.68 11.33
C PHE A 12 -21.25 25.95 11.55
N ASN A 13 -21.77 26.88 12.34
CA ASN A 13 -21.07 28.13 12.66
C ASN A 13 -19.81 27.92 13.53
N GLN A 14 -19.69 26.76 14.18
CA GLN A 14 -18.57 26.43 15.07
C GLN A 14 -17.53 25.51 14.39
N THR A 15 -17.73 25.15 13.12
CA THR A 15 -16.93 24.10 12.45
C THR A 15 -15.43 24.40 12.41
N TRP A 16 -15.02 25.65 12.18
CA TRP A 16 -13.59 26.00 12.19
C TRP A 16 -13.01 26.06 13.61
N GLU A 17 -13.80 26.50 14.59
CA GLU A 17 -13.40 26.49 16.00
C GLU A 17 -13.15 25.05 16.48
N LEU A 18 -14.05 24.12 16.13
CA LEU A 18 -13.88 22.69 16.40
C LEU A 18 -12.57 22.16 15.81
N THR A 19 -12.23 22.54 14.57
CA THR A 19 -10.97 22.15 13.92
C THR A 19 -9.74 22.69 14.65
N GLU A 20 -9.76 23.95 15.08
CA GLU A 20 -8.64 24.54 15.84
C GLU A 20 -8.49 23.88 17.22
N GLU A 21 -9.59 23.67 17.95
CA GLU A 21 -9.59 22.97 19.23
C GLU A 21 -9.08 21.53 19.10
N TRP A 22 -9.57 20.82 18.07
CA TRP A 22 -9.13 19.47 17.76
C TRP A 22 -7.63 19.44 17.50
N TYR A 23 -7.12 20.30 16.61
CA TYR A 23 -5.71 20.35 16.27
C TYR A 23 -4.82 20.69 17.48
N ASN A 24 -5.25 21.64 18.32
CA ASN A 24 -4.52 22.07 19.51
C ASN A 24 -4.48 20.99 20.60
N SER A 25 -5.43 20.06 20.60
CA SER A 25 -5.45 18.94 21.54
C SER A 25 -4.68 17.71 21.06
N LEU A 26 -4.20 17.67 19.81
CA LEU A 26 -3.44 16.54 19.23
C LEU A 26 -2.25 16.15 20.09
N ASP A 27 -2.08 14.83 20.27
CA ASP A 27 -0.85 14.31 20.86
C ASP A 27 0.29 14.48 19.84
N LYS A 28 1.14 15.47 20.09
CA LYS A 28 2.30 15.77 19.24
C LYS A 28 3.53 14.91 19.56
N SER A 29 3.42 14.00 20.53
CA SER A 29 4.53 13.12 20.94
C SER A 29 4.59 11.80 20.18
N ASP A 30 3.57 11.47 19.38
CA ASP A 30 3.56 10.23 18.58
C ASP A 30 4.79 10.16 17.66
N PRO A 31 5.49 9.01 17.63
CA PRO A 31 6.76 8.88 16.90
C PRO A 31 6.58 8.96 15.37
N THR A 32 5.36 8.70 14.88
CA THR A 32 5.02 8.68 13.46
C THR A 32 3.56 9.10 13.24
N GLY A 33 3.23 9.45 12.01
CA GLY A 33 1.86 9.74 11.59
C GLY A 33 1.61 11.21 11.26
N ILE A 34 0.51 11.48 10.57
CA ILE A 34 0.16 12.82 10.09
C ILE A 34 -0.14 13.79 11.24
N TYR A 35 -0.63 13.30 12.38
CA TYR A 35 -1.10 14.13 13.50
C TYR A 35 0.01 14.76 14.36
N SER A 36 1.24 14.19 14.33
CA SER A 36 2.43 14.71 15.00
C SER A 36 3.38 15.49 14.07
N THR A 37 2.97 15.73 12.82
CA THR A 37 3.77 16.49 11.85
C THR A 37 4.01 17.94 12.29
N ASN A 38 5.18 18.46 11.94
CA ASN A 38 5.56 19.87 12.12
C ASN A 38 5.59 20.65 10.80
N ASP A 39 5.27 20.02 9.66
CA ASP A 39 5.24 20.69 8.37
C ASP A 39 3.98 21.59 8.28
N PRO A 40 4.13 22.93 8.17
CA PRO A 40 3.00 23.85 8.13
C PRO A 40 2.01 23.57 7.00
N LYS A 41 2.47 23.06 5.85
CA LYS A 41 1.58 22.73 4.72
C LYS A 41 0.73 21.50 5.03
N VAL A 42 1.33 20.48 5.64
CA VAL A 42 0.61 19.26 6.04
C VAL A 42 -0.37 19.57 7.17
N ILE A 43 0.02 20.44 8.11
CA ILE A 43 -0.86 20.93 9.18
C ILE A 43 -2.08 21.64 8.58
N GLN A 44 -1.86 22.56 7.64
CA GLN A 44 -2.95 23.30 7.00
C GLN A 44 -3.90 22.35 6.26
N TYR A 45 -3.35 21.43 5.46
CA TYR A 45 -4.13 20.39 4.77
C TYR A 45 -4.96 19.55 5.77
N LEU A 46 -4.34 19.10 6.86
CA LEU A 46 -5.00 18.30 7.88
C LEU A 46 -6.19 19.04 8.52
N LYS A 47 -6.03 20.35 8.78
CA LYS A 47 -7.11 21.20 9.28
C LYS A 47 -8.23 21.37 8.26
N GLU A 48 -7.89 21.58 6.99
CA GLU A 48 -8.87 21.69 5.91
C GLU A 48 -9.70 20.42 5.75
N GLU A 49 -9.08 19.24 5.82
CA GLU A 49 -9.77 17.95 5.77
C GLU A 49 -10.69 17.72 6.97
N ASN A 50 -10.24 18.07 8.17
CA ASN A 50 -11.07 18.00 9.38
C ASN A 50 -12.26 19.00 9.31
N HIS A 51 -12.03 20.22 8.80
CA HIS A 51 -13.10 21.20 8.59
C HIS A 51 -14.12 20.75 7.55
N GLU A 52 -13.64 20.12 6.48
CA GLU A 52 -14.50 19.53 5.44
C GLU A 52 -15.35 18.38 5.99
N PHE A 53 -14.78 17.52 6.84
CA PHE A 53 -15.55 16.53 7.59
C PHE A 53 -16.67 17.20 8.39
N HIS A 54 -16.38 18.28 9.13
CA HIS A 54 -17.39 18.98 9.92
C HIS A 54 -18.53 19.57 9.08
N LYS A 55 -18.21 20.18 7.93
CA LYS A 55 -19.20 20.71 6.99
C LYS A 55 -20.12 19.61 6.49
N ARG A 56 -19.57 18.47 6.06
CA ARG A 56 -20.33 17.30 5.59
C ARG A 56 -21.19 16.71 6.71
N PHE A 57 -20.64 16.62 7.92
CA PHE A 57 -21.35 16.07 9.07
C PHE A 57 -22.56 16.93 9.47
N CYS A 58 -22.42 18.26 9.47
CA CYS A 58 -23.53 19.13 9.83
C CYS A 58 -24.72 18.96 8.86
N LEU A 59 -24.46 18.72 7.58
CA LEU A 59 -25.54 18.49 6.59
C LEU A 59 -26.44 17.29 6.95
N LEU A 60 -25.92 16.31 7.70
CA LEU A 60 -26.71 15.16 8.19
C LEU A 60 -27.91 15.59 9.04
N PHE A 61 -27.85 16.74 9.72
CA PHE A 61 -28.98 17.23 10.51
C PHE A 61 -30.15 17.69 9.62
N LEU A 62 -29.88 18.12 8.39
CA LEU A 62 -30.88 18.65 7.47
C LEU A 62 -31.56 17.57 6.63
N GLU A 63 -30.89 16.45 6.42
CA GLU A 63 -31.35 15.38 5.54
C GLU A 63 -32.19 14.34 6.30
N ASN A 64 -33.31 13.94 5.71
CA ASN A 64 -34.23 12.95 6.29
C ASN A 64 -33.93 11.49 5.81
N ASP A 65 -32.86 11.25 5.05
CA ASP A 65 -32.67 10.00 4.31
C ASP A 65 -31.30 9.34 4.49
N ARG A 66 -31.25 8.03 4.22
CA ARG A 66 -30.10 7.12 4.37
C ARG A 66 -28.94 7.40 3.41
N ASP A 67 -29.15 8.25 2.39
CA ASP A 67 -28.16 8.62 1.38
C ASP A 67 -27.14 9.65 1.87
N ALA A 68 -27.29 10.16 3.10
CA ALA A 68 -26.39 11.15 3.68
C ALA A 68 -24.92 10.64 3.82
N LEU A 69 -24.71 9.32 3.70
CA LEU A 69 -23.38 8.71 3.57
C LEU A 69 -22.72 8.89 2.20
N GLU A 70 -23.49 9.03 1.12
CA GLU A 70 -22.90 9.26 -0.21
C GLU A 70 -22.09 10.56 -0.19
N ASN A 71 -22.53 11.56 0.57
CA ASN A 71 -21.79 12.79 0.79
C ASN A 71 -20.43 12.58 1.49
N PHE A 72 -20.24 11.47 2.21
CA PHE A 72 -18.95 11.14 2.80
C PHE A 72 -18.06 10.28 1.90
N GLN A 73 -18.61 9.60 0.89
CA GLN A 73 -17.88 8.58 0.15
C GLN A 73 -16.60 9.13 -0.49
N ASP A 74 -16.67 10.26 -1.19
CA ASP A 74 -15.50 10.87 -1.83
C ASP A 74 -14.45 11.33 -0.82
N TRP A 75 -14.89 11.88 0.32
CA TRP A 75 -14.00 12.32 1.40
C TRP A 75 -13.32 11.12 2.06
N ILE A 76 -14.08 10.08 2.41
CA ILE A 76 -13.58 8.83 3.00
C ILE A 76 -12.54 8.20 2.07
N THR A 77 -12.87 8.01 0.79
CA THR A 77 -11.94 7.45 -0.20
C THR A 77 -10.72 8.36 -0.40
N GLY A 78 -10.91 9.68 -0.34
CA GLY A 78 -9.84 10.69 -0.40
C GLY A 78 -8.80 10.52 0.72
N ILE A 79 -9.26 10.48 1.97
CA ILE A 79 -8.40 10.30 3.14
C ILE A 79 -7.82 8.87 3.20
N ALA A 80 -8.62 7.84 2.88
CA ALA A 80 -8.17 6.46 2.95
C ALA A 80 -7.01 6.13 1.99
N LYS A 81 -6.93 6.80 0.83
CA LYS A 81 -5.84 6.65 -0.14
C LYS A 81 -4.69 7.65 0.05
N ASP A 82 -4.82 8.62 0.95
CA ASP A 82 -3.79 9.62 1.18
C ASP A 82 -2.51 8.98 1.74
N ASP A 83 -1.37 9.35 1.18
CA ASP A 83 -0.08 8.74 1.51
C ASP A 83 0.33 8.97 2.98
N ASN A 84 -0.05 10.10 3.57
CA ASN A 84 0.26 10.39 4.97
C ASN A 84 -0.63 9.58 5.91
N HIS A 85 -1.92 9.43 5.60
CA HIS A 85 -2.84 8.57 6.35
C HIS A 85 -2.49 7.09 6.21
N LEU A 86 -2.12 6.61 5.01
CA LEU A 86 -1.65 5.24 4.80
C LEU A 86 -0.36 4.90 5.56
N LYS A 87 0.47 5.90 5.88
CA LYS A 87 1.66 5.74 6.73
C LYS A 87 1.37 5.92 8.22
N THR A 88 0.17 6.37 8.57
CA THR A 88 -0.24 6.61 9.95
C THR A 88 -0.87 5.34 10.53
N PRO A 89 -0.41 4.84 11.69
CA PRO A 89 -1.06 3.71 12.35
C PRO A 89 -2.56 3.94 12.56
N ILE A 90 -3.39 2.97 12.18
CA ILE A 90 -4.86 3.12 12.18
C ILE A 90 -5.43 3.53 13.55
N HIS A 91 -4.82 3.08 14.65
CA HIS A 91 -5.27 3.42 15.99
C HIS A 91 -5.04 4.90 16.34
N TYR A 92 -4.07 5.58 15.72
CA TYR A 92 -3.93 7.04 15.84
C TYR A 92 -5.06 7.75 15.11
N ILE A 93 -5.44 7.27 13.92
CA ILE A 93 -6.59 7.83 13.18
C ILE A 93 -7.89 7.64 13.97
N PHE A 94 -8.13 6.45 14.53
CA PHE A 94 -9.30 6.21 15.36
C PHE A 94 -9.33 7.04 16.64
N ARG A 95 -8.18 7.29 17.27
CA ARG A 95 -8.10 8.21 18.41
C ARG A 95 -8.64 9.60 18.04
N GLU A 96 -8.33 10.08 16.84
CA GLU A 96 -8.82 11.38 16.37
C GLU A 96 -10.29 11.38 15.97
N PHE A 97 -10.82 10.28 15.42
CA PHE A 97 -12.25 10.11 15.23
C PHE A 97 -13.01 10.13 16.57
N PHE A 98 -12.55 9.39 17.58
CA PHE A 98 -13.18 9.36 18.90
C PHE A 98 -13.14 10.73 19.58
N ARG A 99 -12.02 11.43 19.48
CA ARG A 99 -11.89 12.80 19.98
C ARG A 99 -12.87 13.75 19.31
N THR A 100 -12.98 13.66 17.99
CA THR A 100 -13.92 14.50 17.24
C THR A 100 -15.37 14.17 17.63
N GLN A 101 -15.70 12.89 17.79
CA GLN A 101 -17.01 12.47 18.29
C GLN A 101 -17.32 13.03 19.69
N GLU A 102 -16.35 13.01 20.59
CA GLU A 102 -16.47 13.59 21.93
C GLU A 102 -16.75 15.10 21.87
N GLN A 103 -16.02 15.85 21.02
CA GLN A 103 -16.30 17.27 20.79
C GLN A 103 -17.74 17.50 20.31
N TYR A 104 -18.25 16.70 19.36
CA TYR A 104 -19.64 16.81 18.92
C TYR A 104 -20.63 16.60 20.06
N LEU A 105 -20.42 15.60 20.91
CA LEU A 105 -21.31 15.32 22.04
C LEU A 105 -21.28 16.44 23.09
N ILE A 106 -20.11 17.04 23.35
CA ILE A 106 -19.96 18.19 24.24
C ILE A 106 -20.71 19.41 23.68
N HIS A 107 -20.51 19.73 22.40
CA HIS A 107 -21.16 20.89 21.77
C HIS A 107 -22.68 20.69 21.63
N PHE A 108 -23.10 19.47 21.33
CA PHE A 108 -24.50 19.09 21.35
C PHE A 108 -25.13 19.26 22.74
N GLN A 109 -24.42 18.84 23.80
CA GLN A 109 -24.90 19.05 25.16
C GLN A 109 -25.03 20.54 25.51
N ARG A 110 -24.10 21.40 25.06
CA ARG A 110 -24.21 22.86 25.21
C ARG A 110 -25.46 23.41 24.52
N PHE A 111 -25.71 23.00 23.27
CA PHE A 111 -26.93 23.36 22.53
C PHE A 111 -28.20 22.96 23.29
N VAL A 112 -28.25 21.73 23.82
CA VAL A 112 -29.39 21.24 24.60
C VAL A 112 -29.56 22.01 25.90
N THR A 113 -28.47 22.40 26.57
CA THR A 113 -28.56 23.23 27.78
C THR A 113 -29.11 24.64 27.48
N GLU A 114 -28.79 25.22 26.33
CA GLU A 114 -29.22 26.57 25.97
C GLU A 114 -30.63 26.61 25.36
N PHE A 115 -30.98 25.63 24.53
CA PHE A 115 -32.21 25.63 23.71
C PHE A 115 -33.10 24.41 23.92
N GLY A 116 -32.71 23.47 24.79
CA GLY A 116 -33.39 22.18 24.92
C GLY A 116 -34.83 22.24 25.40
N GLU A 117 -35.20 23.29 26.16
CA GLU A 117 -36.60 23.51 26.60
C GLU A 117 -37.56 23.70 25.41
N GLU A 118 -37.04 24.08 24.24
CA GLU A 118 -37.83 24.28 23.02
C GLU A 118 -38.12 22.97 22.25
N PHE A 119 -37.52 21.84 22.66
CA PHE A 119 -37.57 20.58 21.93
C PHE A 119 -38.04 19.42 22.81
N SER A 120 -38.66 18.40 22.19
CA SER A 120 -39.01 17.18 22.91
C SER A 120 -37.77 16.34 23.20
N GLU A 121 -37.81 15.56 24.29
CA GLU A 121 -36.75 14.59 24.61
C GLU A 121 -36.50 13.62 23.46
N GLU A 122 -37.54 13.22 22.73
CA GLU A 122 -37.47 12.35 21.54
C GLU A 122 -36.55 12.91 20.47
N ILE A 123 -36.76 14.17 20.05
CA ILE A 123 -35.93 14.82 19.02
C ILE A 123 -34.47 14.99 19.47
N ILE A 124 -34.26 15.32 20.76
CA ILE A 124 -32.92 15.42 21.35
C ILE A 124 -32.22 14.04 21.30
N ASN A 125 -32.95 12.97 21.61
CA ASN A 125 -32.44 11.61 21.55
C ASN A 125 -32.09 11.21 20.11
N ASP A 126 -32.92 11.57 19.14
CA ASP A 126 -32.70 11.29 17.72
C ASP A 126 -31.43 11.98 17.21
N TRP A 127 -31.20 13.25 17.56
CA TRP A 127 -29.95 13.93 17.20
C TRP A 127 -28.72 13.28 17.83
N ARG A 128 -28.80 12.89 19.11
CA ARG A 128 -27.69 12.19 19.79
C ARG A 128 -27.40 10.84 19.12
N ASN A 129 -28.45 10.08 18.79
CA ASN A 129 -28.33 8.81 18.10
C ASN A 129 -27.74 9.02 16.69
N LEU A 130 -28.20 10.02 15.94
CA LEU A 130 -27.63 10.38 14.64
C LEU A 130 -26.13 10.64 14.74
N ILE A 131 -25.68 11.43 15.72
CA ILE A 131 -24.26 11.72 15.92
C ILE A 131 -23.48 10.41 16.11
N ILE A 132 -23.91 9.57 17.06
CA ILE A 132 -23.22 8.32 17.39
C ILE A 132 -23.16 7.38 16.18
N HIS A 133 -24.30 7.16 15.52
CA HIS A 133 -24.39 6.24 14.39
C HIS A 133 -23.58 6.75 13.18
N ALA A 134 -23.61 8.05 12.89
CA ALA A 134 -22.86 8.63 11.78
C ALA A 134 -21.35 8.44 11.96
N PHE A 135 -20.80 8.71 13.16
CA PHE A 135 -19.39 8.46 13.44
C PHE A 135 -19.03 6.98 13.32
N SER A 136 -19.83 6.07 13.89
CA SER A 136 -19.57 4.64 13.75
C SER A 136 -19.52 4.20 12.29
N LEU A 137 -20.44 4.72 11.48
CA LEU A 137 -20.57 4.37 10.07
C LEU A 137 -19.41 4.91 9.22
N VAL A 138 -19.02 6.18 9.43
CA VAL A 138 -17.83 6.77 8.78
C VAL A 138 -16.56 6.04 9.20
N MET A 139 -16.39 5.71 10.49
CA MET A 139 -15.23 4.97 10.97
C MET A 139 -15.15 3.58 10.36
N THR A 140 -16.27 2.86 10.27
CA THR A 140 -16.32 1.55 9.60
C THR A 140 -15.95 1.66 8.13
N LYS A 141 -16.54 2.61 7.39
CA LYS A 141 -16.23 2.77 5.95
C LYS A 141 -14.82 3.26 5.69
N PHE A 142 -14.31 4.16 6.52
CA PHE A 142 -12.90 4.53 6.49
C PHE A 142 -11.99 3.33 6.74
N SER A 143 -12.30 2.49 7.74
CA SER A 143 -11.50 1.30 8.05
C SER A 143 -11.48 0.30 6.89
N GLU A 144 -12.62 0.09 6.23
CA GLU A 144 -12.73 -0.80 5.06
C GLU A 144 -11.85 -0.28 3.89
N GLU A 145 -11.97 1.01 3.54
CA GLU A 145 -11.18 1.58 2.44
C GLU A 145 -9.69 1.68 2.79
N HIS A 146 -9.36 2.02 4.04
CA HIS A 146 -7.96 2.08 4.50
C HIS A 146 -7.29 0.70 4.45
N ASP A 147 -7.97 -0.36 4.91
CA ASP A 147 -7.44 -1.73 4.82
C ASP A 147 -7.22 -2.11 3.36
N LYS A 148 -8.21 -1.89 2.50
CA LYS A 148 -8.12 -2.15 1.05
C LYS A 148 -6.91 -1.44 0.41
N TYR A 149 -6.73 -0.14 0.63
CA TYR A 149 -5.60 0.60 0.05
C TYR A 149 -4.25 0.21 0.66
N SER A 150 -4.21 -0.11 1.96
CA SER A 150 -3.02 -0.64 2.63
C SER A 150 -2.59 -1.98 2.04
N GLN A 151 -3.54 -2.90 1.82
CA GLN A 151 -3.28 -4.20 1.18
C GLN A 151 -2.83 -4.03 -0.28
N MET A 152 -3.49 -3.17 -1.06
CA MET A 152 -3.08 -2.87 -2.43
C MET A 152 -1.64 -2.36 -2.49
N ARG A 153 -1.26 -1.45 -1.57
CA ARG A 153 0.10 -0.94 -1.48
C ARG A 153 1.10 -2.03 -1.10
N LEU A 154 0.77 -2.89 -0.14
CA LEU A 154 1.63 -4.00 0.26
C LEU A 154 1.86 -4.98 -0.90
N ILE A 155 0.80 -5.35 -1.63
CA ILE A 155 0.90 -6.21 -2.80
C ILE A 155 1.77 -5.56 -3.88
N ALA A 156 1.52 -4.30 -4.22
CA ALA A 156 2.33 -3.58 -5.22
C ALA A 156 3.81 -3.48 -4.81
N GLN A 157 4.10 -3.30 -3.52
CA GLN A 157 5.46 -3.32 -3.00
C GLN A 157 6.11 -4.70 -3.09
N GLN A 158 5.37 -5.77 -2.79
CA GLN A 158 5.86 -7.15 -2.95
C GLN A 158 6.13 -7.50 -4.42
N GLU A 159 5.25 -7.08 -5.33
CA GLU A 159 5.44 -7.24 -6.78
C GLU A 159 6.67 -6.47 -7.28
N MET A 160 6.85 -5.22 -6.85
CA MET A 160 8.04 -4.43 -7.18
C MET A 160 9.32 -5.10 -6.66
N ILE A 161 9.31 -5.65 -5.43
CA ILE A 161 10.46 -6.40 -4.90
C ILE A 161 10.74 -7.63 -5.77
N LYS A 162 9.71 -8.38 -6.19
CA LYS A 162 9.87 -9.52 -7.09
C LYS A 162 10.49 -9.09 -8.43
N GLU A 163 9.99 -8.03 -9.05
CA GLU A 163 10.54 -7.46 -10.31
C GLU A 163 12.01 -7.07 -10.17
N LEU A 164 12.36 -6.39 -9.07
CA LEU A 164 13.73 -5.93 -8.80
C LEU A 164 14.69 -7.06 -8.41
N SER A 165 14.18 -8.21 -7.97
CA SER A 165 15.02 -9.30 -7.46
C SER A 165 15.74 -10.13 -8.52
N SER A 166 15.33 -10.04 -9.80
CA SER A 166 15.97 -10.75 -10.93
C SER A 166 15.70 -10.06 -12.29
N PRO A 167 16.19 -8.82 -12.48
CA PRO A 167 16.01 -8.11 -13.75
C PRO A 167 16.99 -8.61 -14.81
N VAL A 168 16.55 -8.71 -16.08
CA VAL A 168 17.45 -8.91 -17.21
C VAL A 168 18.08 -7.55 -17.57
N ILE A 169 19.35 -7.37 -17.23
CA ILE A 169 20.12 -6.13 -17.41
C ILE A 169 20.87 -6.20 -18.74
N SER A 170 20.53 -5.33 -19.69
CA SER A 170 21.21 -5.29 -21.00
C SER A 170 22.63 -4.76 -20.84
N LEU A 171 23.61 -5.50 -21.36
CA LEU A 171 25.00 -5.08 -21.47
C LEU A 171 25.24 -4.33 -22.79
N ASN A 172 24.60 -4.81 -23.86
CA ASN A 172 24.61 -4.19 -25.18
C ASN A 172 23.28 -4.49 -25.91
N LYS A 173 23.24 -4.34 -27.25
CA LYS A 173 22.02 -4.53 -28.05
C LYS A 173 21.48 -5.97 -28.09
N SER A 174 22.34 -6.98 -27.96
CA SER A 174 21.96 -8.39 -28.07
C SER A 174 22.42 -9.24 -26.88
N THR A 175 23.15 -8.66 -25.94
CA THR A 175 23.68 -9.35 -24.76
C THR A 175 23.11 -8.77 -23.46
N ALA A 176 22.76 -9.63 -22.52
CA ALA A 176 22.27 -9.23 -21.20
C ALA A 176 22.79 -10.14 -20.09
N VAL A 177 22.62 -9.70 -18.83
CA VAL A 177 22.89 -10.48 -17.62
C VAL A 177 21.64 -10.58 -16.76
N LEU A 178 21.41 -11.76 -16.19
CA LEU A 178 20.41 -12.07 -15.18
C LEU A 178 21.15 -12.44 -13.88
N PRO A 179 21.33 -11.49 -12.94
CA PRO A 179 21.88 -11.79 -11.64
C PRO A 179 20.81 -12.44 -10.75
N LEU A 180 21.10 -13.61 -10.21
CA LEU A 180 20.24 -14.27 -9.21
C LEU A 180 20.87 -14.10 -7.82
N VAL A 181 20.12 -13.49 -6.89
CA VAL A 181 20.61 -13.13 -5.56
C VAL A 181 19.66 -13.60 -4.46
N GLY A 182 20.21 -14.17 -3.38
CA GLY A 182 19.45 -14.65 -2.23
C GLY A 182 18.85 -16.04 -2.44
N ASP A 183 17.91 -16.42 -1.59
CA ASP A 183 17.27 -17.74 -1.63
C ASP A 183 16.20 -17.79 -2.73
N ILE A 184 16.21 -18.87 -3.50
CA ILE A 184 15.25 -19.08 -4.58
C ILE A 184 14.34 -20.23 -4.16
N ASP A 185 13.05 -19.96 -4.03
CA ASP A 185 12.02 -20.98 -3.84
C ASP A 185 11.29 -21.30 -5.17
N THR A 186 10.31 -22.19 -5.14
CA THR A 186 9.58 -22.63 -6.34
C THR A 186 8.79 -21.49 -7.00
N ASP A 187 8.16 -20.61 -6.23
CA ASP A 187 7.35 -19.53 -6.78
C ASP A 187 8.22 -18.43 -7.38
N ARG A 188 9.35 -18.12 -6.72
CA ARG A 188 10.37 -17.20 -7.22
C ARG A 188 11.00 -17.74 -8.49
N ALA A 189 11.33 -19.03 -8.57
CA ALA A 189 11.92 -19.63 -9.76
C ALA A 189 10.98 -19.53 -10.98
N ARG A 190 9.67 -19.80 -10.79
CA ARG A 190 8.66 -19.63 -11.85
C ARG A 190 8.56 -18.18 -12.32
N TYR A 191 8.55 -17.24 -11.38
CA TYR A 191 8.52 -15.81 -11.70
C TYR A 191 9.78 -15.37 -12.48
N ILE A 192 10.96 -15.82 -12.05
CA ILE A 192 12.23 -15.56 -12.76
C ILE A 192 12.15 -16.09 -14.19
N MET A 193 11.62 -17.30 -14.39
CA MET A 193 11.45 -17.91 -15.70
C MET A 193 10.58 -17.05 -16.62
N GLU A 194 9.34 -16.76 -16.21
CA GLU A 194 8.38 -15.99 -17.01
C GLU A 194 8.91 -14.59 -17.34
N ASN A 195 9.46 -13.90 -16.34
CA ASN A 195 10.01 -12.55 -16.52
C ASN A 195 11.24 -12.56 -17.44
N THR A 196 12.16 -13.51 -17.27
CA THR A 196 13.37 -13.62 -18.08
C THR A 196 13.03 -13.87 -19.55
N LEU A 197 12.17 -14.86 -19.83
CA LEU A 197 11.74 -15.17 -21.20
C LEU A 197 11.08 -13.95 -21.86
N SER A 198 10.18 -13.27 -21.14
CA SER A 198 9.49 -12.07 -21.61
C SER A 198 10.46 -10.91 -21.89
N GLN A 199 11.43 -10.65 -21.00
CA GLN A 199 12.40 -9.59 -21.19
C GLN A 199 13.38 -9.89 -22.31
N CYS A 200 13.87 -11.12 -22.43
CA CYS A 200 14.75 -11.54 -23.53
C CYS A 200 14.07 -11.36 -24.88
N ALA A 201 12.80 -11.78 -25.00
CA ALA A 201 12.03 -11.61 -26.23
C ALA A 201 11.79 -10.12 -26.56
N LYS A 202 11.36 -9.31 -25.58
CA LYS A 202 11.10 -7.87 -25.79
C LYS A 202 12.37 -7.09 -26.17
N LYS A 203 13.51 -7.46 -25.61
CA LYS A 203 14.80 -6.76 -25.81
C LYS A 203 15.64 -7.34 -26.95
N ASN A 204 15.15 -8.38 -27.65
CA ASN A 204 15.88 -9.13 -28.69
C ASN A 204 17.27 -9.59 -28.20
N ILE A 205 17.31 -10.20 -27.02
CA ILE A 205 18.55 -10.75 -26.47
C ILE A 205 18.90 -12.03 -27.20
N GLU A 206 20.11 -12.09 -27.76
CA GLU A 206 20.68 -13.28 -28.40
C GLU A 206 21.54 -14.08 -27.41
N HIS A 207 22.14 -13.41 -26.41
CA HIS A 207 23.00 -14.06 -25.41
C HIS A 207 22.70 -13.54 -24.00
N LEU A 208 22.33 -14.45 -23.09
CA LEU A 208 22.08 -14.15 -21.68
C LEU A 208 23.13 -14.81 -20.77
N PHE A 209 23.81 -14.00 -19.96
CA PHE A 209 24.61 -14.48 -18.84
C PHE A 209 23.72 -14.66 -17.60
N ILE A 210 23.75 -15.82 -16.96
CA ILE A 210 23.01 -16.08 -15.72
C ILE A 210 24.04 -16.22 -14.60
N ASP A 211 24.04 -15.26 -13.66
CA ASP A 211 24.98 -15.25 -12.56
C ASP A 211 24.37 -15.83 -11.28
N LEU A 212 24.95 -16.93 -10.80
CA LEU A 212 24.52 -17.67 -9.62
C LEU A 212 25.40 -17.38 -8.39
N SER A 213 26.37 -16.46 -8.52
CA SER A 213 27.33 -16.14 -7.45
C SER A 213 26.64 -15.68 -6.14
N GLY A 214 25.52 -14.96 -6.27
CA GLY A 214 24.71 -14.43 -5.19
C GLY A 214 23.69 -15.39 -4.59
N VAL A 215 23.58 -16.62 -5.11
CA VAL A 215 22.65 -17.63 -4.60
C VAL A 215 23.33 -18.43 -3.49
N VAL A 216 22.69 -18.49 -2.31
CA VAL A 216 23.27 -19.11 -1.10
C VAL A 216 22.88 -20.58 -1.01
N MET A 217 21.61 -20.91 -1.26
CA MET A 217 21.07 -22.26 -1.21
C MET A 217 20.14 -22.50 -2.40
N ILE A 218 20.28 -23.67 -3.02
CA ILE A 218 19.40 -24.16 -4.08
C ILE A 218 18.96 -25.56 -3.66
N ASP A 219 17.65 -25.79 -3.59
CA ASP A 219 17.12 -27.14 -3.44
C ASP A 219 17.06 -27.88 -4.79
N THR A 220 16.79 -29.18 -4.74
CA THR A 220 16.69 -30.03 -5.93
C THR A 220 15.60 -29.54 -6.91
N MET A 221 14.49 -28.99 -6.42
CA MET A 221 13.37 -28.53 -7.25
C MET A 221 13.71 -27.22 -7.98
N VAL A 222 14.39 -26.31 -7.30
CA VAL A 222 14.82 -25.01 -7.81
C VAL A 222 15.93 -25.17 -8.82
N ALA A 223 16.87 -26.10 -8.59
CA ALA A 223 17.86 -26.48 -9.58
C ALA A 223 17.16 -26.86 -10.89
N GLN A 224 16.18 -27.77 -10.83
CA GLN A 224 15.40 -28.19 -12.00
C GLN A 224 14.71 -27.01 -12.70
N GLN A 225 14.16 -26.05 -11.96
CA GLN A 225 13.56 -24.85 -12.54
C GLN A 225 14.58 -23.96 -13.28
N ILE A 226 15.78 -23.75 -12.74
CA ILE A 226 16.85 -23.00 -13.43
C ILE A 226 17.20 -23.66 -14.76
N PHE A 227 17.23 -25.00 -14.81
CA PHE A 227 17.46 -25.72 -16.06
C PHE A 227 16.32 -25.57 -17.06
N GLN A 228 15.07 -25.59 -16.60
CA GLN A 228 13.91 -25.30 -17.46
C GLN A 228 13.98 -23.89 -18.08
N ILE A 229 14.51 -22.90 -17.33
CA ILE A 229 14.76 -21.55 -17.87
C ILE A 229 15.74 -21.61 -19.03
N ILE A 230 16.87 -22.30 -18.85
CA ILE A 230 17.92 -22.41 -19.87
C ILE A 230 17.40 -23.11 -21.13
N GLU A 231 16.67 -24.21 -20.97
CA GLU A 231 16.06 -24.92 -22.12
C GLU A 231 15.05 -24.03 -22.85
N SER A 232 14.20 -23.32 -22.11
CA SER A 232 13.19 -22.43 -22.69
C SER A 232 13.81 -21.24 -23.41
N LEU A 233 14.91 -20.68 -22.89
CA LEU A 233 15.70 -19.67 -23.57
C LEU A 233 16.32 -20.19 -24.86
N GLY A 234 16.83 -21.42 -24.86
CA GLY A 234 17.32 -22.08 -26.07
C GLY A 234 16.25 -22.23 -27.15
N LEU A 235 15.00 -22.52 -26.77
CA LEU A 235 13.87 -22.56 -27.70
C LEU A 235 13.51 -21.18 -28.29
N LEU A 236 13.77 -20.10 -27.54
CA LEU A 236 13.64 -18.73 -28.04
C LEU A 236 14.85 -18.27 -28.89
N GLY A 237 15.85 -19.12 -29.08
CA GLY A 237 17.08 -18.79 -29.81
C GLY A 237 18.08 -17.97 -28.98
N VAL A 238 17.91 -17.92 -27.66
CA VAL A 238 18.81 -17.21 -26.75
C VAL A 238 19.89 -18.17 -26.25
N GLN A 239 21.15 -17.87 -26.58
CA GLN A 239 22.31 -18.58 -26.03
C GLN A 239 22.50 -18.20 -24.56
N THR A 240 22.86 -19.18 -23.74
CA THR A 240 23.01 -18.97 -22.30
C THR A 240 24.40 -19.31 -21.82
N THR A 241 24.91 -18.54 -20.86
CA THR A 241 26.17 -18.85 -20.17
C THR A 241 25.96 -18.70 -18.67
N LEU A 242 26.26 -19.76 -17.91
CA LEU A 242 26.18 -19.76 -16.46
C LEU A 242 27.51 -19.29 -15.85
N SER A 243 27.43 -18.48 -14.80
CA SER A 243 28.57 -18.10 -13.98
C SER A 243 28.30 -18.30 -12.49
N GLY A 244 29.36 -18.45 -11.69
CA GLY A 244 29.24 -18.43 -10.24
C GLY A 244 28.58 -19.68 -9.64
N ILE A 245 28.57 -20.81 -10.35
CA ILE A 245 28.04 -22.09 -9.83
C ILE A 245 28.88 -22.54 -8.64
N ARG A 246 28.24 -22.69 -7.47
CA ARG A 246 28.88 -23.26 -6.27
C ARG A 246 29.02 -24.78 -6.40
N PRO A 247 30.04 -25.41 -5.75
CA PRO A 247 30.28 -26.85 -5.85
C PRO A 247 29.05 -27.72 -5.52
N GLU A 248 28.23 -27.30 -4.55
CA GLU A 248 27.05 -28.02 -4.10
C GLU A 248 25.99 -28.09 -5.21
N ILE A 249 25.78 -26.97 -5.92
CA ILE A 249 24.84 -26.87 -7.05
C ILE A 249 25.29 -27.77 -8.20
N ALA A 250 26.59 -27.80 -8.48
CA ALA A 250 27.15 -28.67 -9.51
C ALA A 250 26.92 -30.17 -9.17
N GLN A 251 27.09 -30.56 -7.91
CA GLN A 251 26.82 -31.93 -7.47
C GLN A 251 25.34 -32.30 -7.62
N THR A 252 24.42 -31.42 -7.22
CA THR A 252 22.98 -31.64 -7.36
C THR A 252 22.58 -31.79 -8.83
N ALA A 253 23.13 -30.98 -9.73
CA ALA A 253 22.82 -31.08 -11.16
C ALA A 253 23.26 -32.43 -11.77
N ILE A 254 24.41 -32.95 -11.36
CA ILE A 254 24.87 -34.29 -11.76
C ILE A 254 23.95 -35.38 -11.19
N GLN A 255 23.55 -35.29 -9.92
CA GLN A 255 22.62 -36.25 -9.31
C GLN A 255 21.26 -36.28 -10.00
N LEU A 256 20.79 -35.13 -10.50
CA LEU A 256 19.55 -35.00 -11.25
C LEU A 256 19.64 -35.48 -12.71
N GLY A 257 20.84 -35.86 -13.18
CA GLY A 257 21.05 -36.32 -14.55
C GLY A 257 20.93 -35.20 -15.60
N ILE A 258 21.20 -33.95 -15.21
CA ILE A 258 21.02 -32.78 -16.07
C ILE A 258 22.24 -32.63 -16.99
N SER A 259 21.99 -32.51 -18.29
CA SER A 259 23.05 -32.34 -19.28
C SER A 259 23.41 -30.87 -19.47
N PHE A 260 24.70 -30.58 -19.40
CA PHE A 260 25.27 -29.25 -19.63
C PHE A 260 25.94 -29.12 -21.01
N GLU A 261 25.78 -30.09 -21.90
CA GLU A 261 26.49 -30.13 -23.19
C GLU A 261 26.25 -28.89 -24.07
N LYS A 262 25.11 -28.22 -23.88
CA LYS A 262 24.68 -27.07 -24.67
C LYS A 262 24.78 -25.73 -23.94
N VAL A 263 25.31 -25.71 -22.72
CA VAL A 263 25.37 -24.53 -21.86
C VAL A 263 26.83 -24.21 -21.57
N SER A 264 27.26 -23.00 -21.91
CA SER A 264 28.59 -22.54 -21.52
C SER A 264 28.61 -22.24 -20.02
N ILE A 265 29.68 -22.65 -19.32
CA ILE A 265 29.82 -22.44 -17.88
C ILE A 265 31.17 -21.79 -17.60
N THR A 266 31.17 -20.78 -16.74
CA THR A 266 32.37 -20.09 -16.29
C THR A 266 32.38 -19.94 -14.77
N SER A 267 33.56 -19.71 -14.20
CA SER A 267 33.72 -19.52 -12.76
C SER A 267 33.14 -18.20 -12.26
N THR A 268 33.22 -17.15 -13.06
CA THR A 268 32.82 -15.78 -12.69
C THR A 268 32.13 -15.10 -13.87
N LEU A 269 31.22 -14.16 -13.57
CA LEU A 269 30.54 -13.37 -14.59
C LEU A 269 31.53 -12.57 -15.45
N GLU A 270 32.59 -12.03 -14.84
CA GLU A 270 33.68 -11.35 -15.55
C GLU A 270 34.26 -12.22 -16.67
N LYS A 271 34.64 -13.47 -16.35
CA LYS A 271 35.18 -14.41 -17.32
C LYS A 271 34.16 -14.81 -18.39
N ALA A 272 32.87 -14.86 -18.04
CA ALA A 272 31.80 -15.10 -18.99
C ALA A 272 31.73 -13.99 -20.05
N ILE A 273 31.78 -12.75 -19.60
CA ILE A 273 31.71 -11.57 -20.46
C ILE A 273 32.98 -11.44 -21.32
N GLU A 274 34.17 -11.69 -20.75
CA GLU A 274 35.43 -11.66 -21.50
C GLU A 274 35.45 -12.70 -22.63
N ASN A 275 34.95 -13.90 -22.41
CA ASN A 275 34.97 -14.98 -23.40
C ASN A 275 33.95 -14.80 -24.54
N ALA A 276 32.98 -13.89 -24.39
CA ALA A 276 31.90 -13.66 -25.34
C ALA A 276 32.14 -12.46 -26.28
N ASN A 277 33.14 -11.63 -25.97
CA ASN A 277 33.61 -10.52 -26.81
C ASN A 277 34.76 -10.97 -27.71
#